data_AF-A0A5D2GUB0-F1
#
_entry.id   AF-A0A5D2GUB0-F1
#
_cell.length_a   1.000
_cell.length_b   1.000
_cell.length_c   1.000
_cell.angle_alpha   90.00
_cell.angle_beta   90.00
_cell.angle_gamma   90.00
#
_symmetry.space_group_name_H-M   'P 1'
#
loop_
_entity.id
_entity.type
_entity.pdbx_description
1 polymer ?
#
loop_
_entity_poly.entity_id
_entity_poly.type
_entity_poly.pdbx_seq_one_letter_code
_entity_poly.pdbx_strand_id
1 'polypeptide(L)'
;MNPKISDFGLARMFGGDKLQANTNRIVGTYGYMSPEYAMEGLFSIKSDVFSFGVLLLEIVSGKKSTGFYHSSSLNLIGHVSDRLSPLNRNLILSFESE
;
A
#
# COMPACT_ATOMS: atom_id res chain seq x y z
N MET A 1 13.74 -7.19 -19.62
CA MET A 1 13.52 -5.81 -19.15
C MET A 1 14.26 -5.65 -17.82
N ASN A 2 14.89 -4.49 -17.55
CA ASN A 2 15.56 -4.21 -16.27
C ASN A 2 14.85 -3.04 -15.57
N PRO A 3 13.95 -3.30 -14.60
CA PRO A 3 13.17 -2.24 -13.96
C PRO A 3 14.08 -1.34 -13.10
N LYS A 4 13.77 -0.04 -13.08
CA LYS A 4 14.47 0.97 -12.27
C LYS A 4 13.43 1.82 -11.54
N ILE A 5 13.70 2.13 -10.28
CA ILE A 5 12.86 3.00 -9.46
C ILE A 5 13.26 4.45 -9.72
N SER A 6 12.28 5.34 -9.85
CA SER A 6 12.44 6.77 -10.06
C SER A 6 11.43 7.56 -9.23
N ASP A 7 11.48 8.89 -9.32
CA ASP A 7 10.57 9.82 -8.61
C ASP A 7 10.69 9.82 -7.08
N PHE A 8 11.88 10.19 -6.59
CA PHE A 8 12.18 10.32 -5.17
C PHE A 8 11.77 11.68 -4.57
N GLY A 9 10.90 12.46 -5.26
CA GLY A 9 10.51 13.80 -4.82
C GLY A 9 9.76 13.84 -3.47
N LEU A 10 9.14 12.72 -3.09
CA LEU A 10 8.47 12.54 -1.79
C LEU A 10 9.29 11.66 -0.82
N ALA A 11 10.47 11.17 -1.23
CA ALA A 11 11.29 10.30 -0.40
C ALA A 11 11.80 11.05 0.84
N ARG A 12 11.77 10.37 1.99
CA ARG A 12 12.20 10.94 3.26
C ARG A 12 13.33 10.12 3.85
N MET A 13 14.40 10.81 4.25
CA MET A 13 15.49 10.20 5.00
C MET A 13 15.16 10.20 6.49
N PHE A 14 15.31 9.05 7.13
CA PHE A 14 15.30 8.95 8.59
C PHE A 14 16.69 9.28 9.13
N GLY A 15 16.77 10.09 10.18
CA GLY A 15 18.03 10.35 10.89
C GLY A 15 18.17 9.43 12.10
N GLY A 16 19.34 8.79 12.26
CA GLY A 16 19.64 7.89 13.38
C GLY A 16 18.94 6.54 13.31
N ASP A 17 18.64 5.93 14.46
CA ASP A 17 17.96 4.62 14.62
C ASP A 17 16.42 4.67 14.48
N LYS A 18 15.87 5.74 13.91
CA LYS A 18 14.41 5.88 13.77
C LYS A 18 13.90 5.07 12.58
N LEU A 19 13.08 4.06 12.85
CA LEU A 19 12.44 3.20 11.83
C LEU A 19 11.11 3.75 11.28
N GLN A 20 10.55 4.77 11.94
CA GLN A 20 9.26 5.39 11.62
C GLN A 20 9.29 6.89 11.95
N ALA A 21 8.50 7.68 11.24
CA ALA A 21 8.24 9.08 11.56
C ALA A 21 6.82 9.48 11.17
N ASN A 22 6.35 10.60 11.73
CA ASN A 22 5.02 11.15 11.48
C ASN A 22 5.14 12.43 10.64
N THR A 23 4.14 12.70 9.79
CA THR A 23 3.98 14.00 9.14
C THR A 23 2.54 14.50 9.15
N ASN A 24 2.36 15.79 9.44
CA ASN A 24 1.06 16.47 9.28
C ASN A 24 0.66 16.70 7.81
N ARG A 25 1.56 16.43 6.85
CA ARG A 25 1.33 16.63 5.42
C ARG A 25 1.33 15.27 4.71
N ILE A 26 0.13 14.73 4.54
CA ILE A 26 -0.10 13.47 3.83
C ILE A 26 -0.09 13.76 2.33
N VAL A 27 0.87 13.15 1.63
CA VAL A 27 1.05 13.24 0.17
C VAL A 27 1.44 11.88 -0.38
N GLY A 28 0.83 11.46 -1.47
CA GLY A 28 1.09 10.18 -2.11
C GLY A 28 0.02 9.82 -3.14
N THR A 29 0.20 8.69 -3.81
CA THR A 29 -0.77 8.21 -4.81
C THR A 29 -1.85 7.37 -4.12
N TYR A 30 -3.11 7.80 -4.24
CA TYR A 30 -4.25 7.05 -3.74
C TYR A 30 -4.26 5.60 -4.28
N GLY A 31 -4.67 4.66 -3.43
CA GLY A 31 -4.67 3.23 -3.74
C GLY A 31 -3.35 2.52 -3.44
N TYR A 32 -2.23 3.25 -3.28
CA TYR A 32 -0.93 2.67 -2.92
C TYR A 32 -0.50 3.04 -1.50
N MET A 33 -1.00 4.16 -0.96
CA MET A 33 -0.71 4.58 0.41
C MET A 33 -1.20 3.54 1.43
N SER A 34 -0.35 3.22 2.40
CA SER A 34 -0.72 2.37 3.53
C SER A 34 -1.76 3.07 4.43
N PRO A 35 -2.64 2.30 5.10
CA PRO A 35 -3.71 2.87 5.92
C PRO A 35 -3.17 3.77 7.03
N GLU A 36 -2.11 3.37 7.73
CA GLU A 36 -1.47 4.13 8.80
C GLU A 36 -0.85 5.45 8.31
N TYR A 37 -0.31 5.47 7.09
CA TYR A 37 0.16 6.71 6.48
C TYR A 37 -1.02 7.62 6.05
N ALA A 38 -2.05 7.03 5.46
CA ALA A 38 -3.20 7.77 4.94
C ALA A 38 -4.09 8.35 6.05
N MET A 39 -4.14 7.70 7.21
CA MET A 39 -4.97 8.12 8.35
C MET A 39 -4.20 9.00 9.34
N GLU A 40 -2.96 8.64 9.65
CA GLU A 40 -2.21 9.25 10.75
C GLU A 40 -0.93 9.96 10.31
N GLY A 41 -0.57 9.90 9.02
CA GLY A 41 0.67 10.44 8.49
C GLY A 41 1.91 9.67 8.94
N LEU A 42 1.75 8.43 9.40
CA LEU A 42 2.84 7.57 9.84
C LEU A 42 3.53 6.89 8.64
N PHE A 43 4.79 7.25 8.39
CA PHE A 43 5.59 6.64 7.32
C PHE A 43 6.78 5.88 7.89
N SER A 44 7.10 4.75 7.28
CA SER A 44 8.16 3.83 7.68
C SER A 44 8.55 2.93 6.50
N ILE A 45 9.51 2.04 6.74
CA ILE A 45 9.80 0.94 5.78
C ILE A 45 8.55 0.07 5.57
N LYS A 46 7.67 -0.08 6.57
CA LYS A 46 6.44 -0.90 6.45
C LYS A 46 5.41 -0.28 5.51
N SER A 47 5.25 1.04 5.55
CA SER A 47 4.37 1.74 4.60
C SER A 47 4.87 1.61 3.15
N ASP A 48 6.19 1.55 2.96
CA ASP A 48 6.79 1.30 1.63
C ASP A 48 6.57 -0.16 1.17
N VAL A 49 6.69 -1.13 2.08
CA VAL A 49 6.39 -2.55 1.81
C VAL A 49 4.93 -2.74 1.40
N PHE A 50 3.99 -2.09 2.08
CA PHE A 50 2.57 -2.10 1.71
C PHE A 50 2.37 -1.58 0.28
N SER A 51 2.92 -0.40 -0.02
CA SER A 51 2.82 0.24 -1.34
C SER A 51 3.38 -0.65 -2.45
N PHE A 52 4.50 -1.31 -2.19
CA PHE A 52 5.09 -2.29 -3.10
C PHE A 52 4.21 -3.53 -3.29
N GLY A 53 3.56 -4.02 -2.24
CA GLY A 53 2.59 -5.11 -2.32
C GLY A 53 1.42 -4.80 -3.26
N VAL A 54 0.88 -3.58 -3.19
CA VAL A 54 -0.16 -3.10 -4.12
C VAL A 54 0.35 -3.08 -5.57
N LEU A 55 1.56 -2.56 -5.79
CA LEU A 55 2.18 -2.57 -7.12
C LEU A 55 2.34 -4.00 -7.67
N LEU A 56 2.77 -4.94 -6.83
CA LEU A 56 2.88 -6.34 -7.21
C LEU A 56 1.51 -6.91 -7.60
N LEU A 57 0.48 -6.64 -6.80
CA LEU A 57 -0.90 -7.05 -7.11
C LEU A 57 -1.37 -6.48 -8.46
N GLU A 58 -1.10 -5.21 -8.73
CA GLU A 58 -1.42 -4.57 -10.02
C GLU A 58 -0.72 -5.25 -11.20
N ILE A 59 0.58 -5.56 -11.05
CA ILE A 59 1.36 -6.26 -12.08
C ILE A 59 0.80 -7.66 -12.35
N VAL A 60 0.58 -8.47 -11.31
CA VAL A 60 0.15 -9.87 -11.49
C VAL A 60 -1.30 -9.99 -11.93
N SER A 61 -2.15 -9.04 -11.52
CA SER A 61 -3.57 -9.03 -11.91
C SER A 61 -3.83 -8.35 -13.25
N GLY A 62 -2.91 -7.51 -13.73
CA GLY A 62 -3.10 -6.63 -14.87
C GLY A 62 -4.19 -5.57 -14.65
N LYS A 63 -4.60 -5.35 -13.39
CA LYS A 63 -5.69 -4.46 -12.99
C LYS A 63 -5.13 -3.26 -12.24
N LYS A 64 -5.55 -2.05 -12.61
CA LYS A 64 -5.16 -0.80 -11.95
C LYS A 64 -5.53 -0.75 -10.46
N SER A 65 -4.66 -0.30 -9.58
CA SER A 65 -4.95 -0.21 -8.13
C SER A 65 -6.18 0.66 -7.82
N THR A 66 -6.33 1.78 -8.54
CA THR A 66 -7.43 2.77 -8.38
C THR A 66 -8.67 2.49 -9.25
N GLY A 67 -8.75 1.31 -9.87
CA GLY A 67 -9.91 0.94 -10.68
C GLY A 67 -11.13 0.58 -9.81
N PHE A 68 -12.33 0.87 -10.32
CA PHE A 68 -13.57 0.31 -9.78
C PHE A 68 -13.73 -1.13 -10.26
N TYR A 69 -13.66 -2.09 -9.34
CA TYR A 69 -13.86 -3.51 -9.63
C TYR A 69 -15.26 -3.96 -9.20
N HIS A 70 -15.87 -4.85 -9.99
CA HIS A 70 -17.29 -5.22 -9.87
C HIS A 70 -17.65 -5.80 -8.48
N SER A 71 -18.82 -5.36 -8.00
CA SER A 71 -19.52 -5.57 -6.72
C SER A 71 -18.69 -5.27 -5.45
N SER A 72 -19.02 -4.16 -4.80
CA SER A 72 -18.62 -3.72 -3.44
C SER A 72 -17.18 -3.29 -3.17
N SER A 73 -16.16 -3.68 -3.95
CA SER A 73 -14.77 -3.27 -3.66
C SER A 73 -14.36 -1.94 -4.31
N LEU A 74 -13.98 -0.95 -3.49
CA LEU A 74 -13.60 0.41 -3.94
C LEU A 74 -12.21 0.47 -4.61
N ASN A 75 -11.38 -0.56 -4.47
CA ASN A 75 -10.02 -0.62 -5.04
C ASN A 75 -9.56 -2.07 -5.23
N LEU A 76 -8.37 -2.25 -5.83
CA LEU A 76 -7.80 -3.59 -6.10
C LEU A 76 -7.58 -4.41 -4.82
N ILE A 77 -7.21 -3.77 -3.71
CA ILE A 77 -7.00 -4.44 -2.43
C ILE A 77 -8.31 -5.08 -1.96
N GLY A 78 -9.40 -4.31 -1.94
CA GLY A 78 -10.72 -4.83 -1.59
C GLY A 78 -11.13 -6.00 -2.47
N HIS A 79 -10.90 -5.90 -3.79
CA HIS A 79 -11.23 -6.98 -4.73
C HIS A 79 -10.46 -8.28 -4.46
N VAL A 80 -9.17 -8.16 -4.12
CA VAL A 80 -8.33 -9.31 -3.77
C VAL A 80 -8.74 -9.88 -2.41
N SER A 81 -8.98 -9.02 -1.42
CA SER A 81 -9.46 -9.42 -0.09
C SER A 81 -10.79 -10.16 -0.14
N ASP A 82 -11.76 -9.67 -0.92
CA ASP A 82 -13.05 -10.35 -1.11
C ASP A 82 -12.86 -11.77 -1.64
N ARG A 83 -11.93 -11.98 -2.58
CA ARG A 83 -11.62 -13.29 -3.15
C ARG A 83 -10.79 -14.20 -2.24
N LEU A 84 -9.96 -13.63 -1.37
CA LEU A 84 -9.13 -14.39 -0.42
C LEU A 84 -9.86 -14.68 0.89
N SER A 85 -10.91 -13.93 1.22
CA SER A 85 -11.71 -14.08 2.43
C SER A 85 -12.24 -15.50 2.69
N PRO A 86 -12.61 -16.31 1.66
CA PRO A 86 -13.03 -17.69 1.87
C PRO A 86 -11.85 -18.67 2.04
N LEU A 87 -10.63 -18.24 1.69
CA LEU A 87 -9.46 -19.12 1.52
C LEU A 87 -8.37 -18.92 2.58
N ASN A 88 -8.25 -17.76 3.26
CA ASN A 88 -7.35 -17.58 4.40
C ASN A 88 -7.53 -16.21 5.09
N ARG A 89 -8.16 -16.18 6.28
CA ARG A 89 -8.32 -14.94 7.08
C ARG A 89 -6.99 -14.35 7.58
N ASN A 90 -5.97 -15.17 7.78
CA ASN A 90 -4.68 -14.73 8.34
C ASN A 90 -3.90 -13.80 7.40
N LEU A 91 -4.07 -13.95 6.08
CA LEU A 91 -3.40 -13.11 5.08
C LEU A 91 -4.05 -11.73 4.97
N ILE A 92 -5.34 -11.61 5.28
CA ILE A 92 -6.08 -10.33 5.26
C ILE A 92 -5.74 -9.53 6.53
N LEU A 93 -5.70 -10.19 7.69
CA LEU A 93 -5.34 -9.55 8.95
C LEU A 93 -3.93 -8.96 8.92
N SER A 94 -2.96 -9.55 8.21
CA SER A 94 -1.64 -8.94 8.04
C SER A 94 -1.62 -7.62 7.26
N PHE A 95 -2.70 -7.27 6.56
CA PHE A 95 -2.87 -5.95 5.92
C PHE A 95 -3.73 -4.98 6.74
N GLU A 96 -4.49 -5.46 7.74
CA GLU A 96 -5.37 -4.66 8.60
C GLU A 96 -4.83 -4.46 10.03
N SER A 97 -3.89 -5.28 10.49
CA SER A 97 -3.27 -5.19 11.81
C SER A 97 -1.80 -4.78 11.74
N GLU A 98 -1.52 -3.51 11.45
CA GLU A 98 -0.33 -2.79 11.93
C GLU A 98 -0.70 -1.33 12.19
#